data_AF-A0AA35AGL7-F1
#
_entry.id   AF-A0AA35AGL7-F1
#
_cell.length_a   1.000
_cell.length_b   1.000
_cell.length_c   1.000
_cell.angle_alpha   90.00
_cell.angle_beta   90.00
_cell.angle_gamma   90.00
#
_symmetry.space_group_name_H-M   'P 1'
#
loop_
_entity.id
_entity.type
_entity.pdbx_description
1 polymer ?
#
loop_
_entity_poly.entity_id
_entity_poly.type
_entity_poly.pdbx_seq_one_letter_code
_entity_poly.pdbx_strand_id
1 'polypeptide(L)'
;MTHPRQYGSCCTLTIYSSCRLIVRKNGAEIYNRTALDNTLIYSGVIDMPAGHGHMTLEFSVSAWLVNDWYPTASISDLLVVVMKKATAGISIS
;
A
#
# COMPACT_ATOMS: atom_id res chain seq x y z
N MET A 1 30.35 -18.49 -5.32
CA MET A 1 28.98 -19.04 -5.23
C MET A 1 28.02 -17.88 -5.13
N THR A 2 27.32 -17.61 -6.22
CA THR A 2 26.38 -16.51 -6.43
C THR A 2 25.06 -16.81 -5.74
N HIS A 3 24.67 -16.00 -4.76
CA HIS A 3 23.32 -16.04 -4.18
C HIS A 3 22.40 -15.10 -4.97
N PRO A 4 21.18 -15.51 -5.31
CA PRO A 4 20.31 -14.77 -6.21
C PRO A 4 19.81 -13.49 -5.55
N ARG A 5 19.81 -12.39 -6.31
CA ARG A 5 19.10 -11.15 -6.01
C ARG A 5 17.60 -11.47 -5.92
N GLN A 6 17.05 -11.54 -4.72
CA GLN A 6 15.59 -11.56 -4.55
C GLN A 6 15.09 -10.12 -4.52
N TYR A 7 14.37 -9.76 -5.57
CA TYR A 7 13.58 -8.55 -5.68
C TYR A 7 12.31 -8.71 -4.81
N GLY A 8 12.04 -7.76 -3.92
CA GLY A 8 10.70 -7.48 -3.40
C GLY A 8 10.24 -8.23 -2.14
N SER A 9 10.23 -7.52 -1.01
CA SER A 9 9.06 -7.32 -0.13
C SER A 9 9.49 -6.43 1.05
N CYS A 10 8.59 -5.60 1.59
CA CYS A 10 8.83 -4.78 2.79
C CYS A 10 9.21 -5.62 4.03
N CYS A 11 9.02 -6.94 3.96
CA CYS A 11 9.05 -7.89 5.06
C CYS A 11 9.88 -9.14 4.69
N THR A 12 11.14 -8.98 4.25
CA THR A 12 12.01 -10.15 4.03
C THR A 12 12.49 -10.72 5.37
N LEU A 13 12.16 -12.00 5.57
CA LEU A 13 12.31 -12.96 6.67
C LEU A 13 13.44 -12.86 7.74
N THR A 14 14.35 -11.89 7.71
CA THR A 14 15.47 -11.80 8.66
C THR A 14 15.27 -10.76 9.76
N ILE A 15 14.24 -9.91 9.67
CA ILE A 15 13.92 -8.87 10.65
C ILE A 15 12.40 -8.80 10.76
N TYR A 16 11.84 -8.97 11.97
CA TYR A 16 10.41 -8.77 12.24
C TYR A 16 10.07 -7.28 12.00
N SER A 17 9.80 -6.92 10.75
CA SER A 17 9.44 -5.57 10.33
C SER A 17 7.97 -5.57 9.99
N SER A 18 7.21 -4.73 10.67
CA SER A 18 5.80 -4.56 10.39
C SER A 18 5.61 -3.45 9.35
N CYS A 19 4.71 -3.68 8.39
CA CYS A 19 4.34 -2.69 7.39
C CYS A 19 2.83 -2.49 7.46
N ARG A 20 2.38 -1.25 7.62
CA ARG A 20 0.96 -0.88 7.66
C ARG A 20 0.58 -0.14 6.40
N LEU A 21 -0.51 -0.59 5.80
CA LEU A 21 -1.20 0.08 4.71
C LEU A 21 -2.49 0.71 5.25
N ILE A 22 -2.61 2.02 5.07
CA ILE A 22 -3.85 2.76 5.29
C ILE A 22 -4.33 3.29 3.95
N VAL A 23 -5.61 3.07 3.64
CA VAL A 23 -6.28 3.67 2.48
C VAL A 23 -7.37 4.60 2.97
N ARG A 24 -7.39 5.83 2.46
CA ARG A 24 -8.45 6.80 2.73
C ARG A 24 -9.18 7.19 1.45
N LYS A 25 -10.51 7.32 1.52
CA LYS A 25 -11.36 7.95 0.50
C LYS A 25 -11.83 9.29 1.02
N ASN A 26 -11.46 10.37 0.34
CA ASN A 26 -11.84 11.73 0.72
C ASN A 26 -11.55 12.03 2.20
N GLY A 27 -10.38 11.59 2.69
CA GLY A 27 -9.95 11.74 4.09
C GLY A 27 -10.51 10.68 5.06
N ALA A 28 -11.55 9.94 4.69
CA ALA A 28 -12.11 8.87 5.53
C ALA A 28 -11.35 7.56 5.35
N GLU A 29 -10.90 6.95 6.44
CA GLU A 29 -10.24 5.63 6.41
C GLU A 29 -11.21 4.54 5.95
N ILE A 30 -10.80 3.78 4.93
CA ILE A 30 -11.57 2.66 4.37
C ILE A 30 -10.80 1.33 4.46
N TYR A 31 -9.52 1.37 4.81
CA TYR A 31 -8.68 0.20 5.03
C TYR A 31 -7.53 0.54 5.96
N ASN A 32 -7.24 -0.36 6.90
CA ASN A 32 -6.14 -0.26 7.84
C ASN A 32 -5.72 -1.66 8.27
N ARG A 33 -4.58 -2.11 7.75
CA ARG A 33 -4.01 -3.42 8.05
C ARG A 33 -2.50 -3.33 8.19
N THR A 34 -1.99 -4.15 9.10
CA THR A 34 -0.56 -4.37 9.32
C THR A 34 -0.20 -5.77 8.85
N ALA A 35 0.88 -5.89 8.10
CA ALA A 35 1.54 -7.14 7.75
C ALA A 35 2.86 -7.27 8.50
N LEU A 36 3.27 -8.51 8.75
CA LEU A 36 4.54 -8.84 9.39
C LEU A 36 5.47 -9.59 8.42
N ASP A 37 4.93 -10.53 7.67
CA ASP A 37 5.65 -11.42 6.75
C ASP A 37 4.89 -11.68 5.44
N ASN A 38 3.65 -11.16 5.34
CA ASN A 38 2.77 -11.36 4.20
C ASN A 38 2.59 -10.08 3.37
N THR A 39 2.27 -10.25 2.08
CA THR A 39 1.84 -9.12 1.24
C THR A 39 0.45 -8.65 1.67
N LEU A 40 0.23 -7.34 1.76
CA LEU A 40 -1.11 -6.74 1.90
C LEU A 40 -1.62 -6.28 0.55
N ILE A 41 -2.89 -6.59 0.29
CA ILE A 41 -3.61 -6.14 -0.90
C ILE A 41 -4.90 -5.47 -0.43
N TYR A 42 -5.10 -4.23 -0.87
CA TYR A 42 -6.39 -3.56 -0.81
C TYR A 42 -7.07 -3.68 -2.17
N SER A 43 -8.28 -4.23 -2.19
CA SER A 43 -9.12 -4.32 -3.40
C SER A 43 -10.55 -3.94 -3.05
N GLY A 44 -11.19 -3.12 -3.88
CA GLY A 44 -12.58 -2.74 -3.69
C GLY A 44 -13.16 -2.05 -4.92
N VAL A 45 -14.48 -2.15 -5.07
CA VAL A 45 -15.24 -1.31 -6.01
C VAL A 45 -15.66 -0.06 -5.24
N ILE A 46 -15.35 1.11 -5.78
CA ILE A 46 -15.70 2.38 -5.17
C ILE A 46 -16.61 3.14 -6.11
N ASP A 47 -17.87 3.33 -5.68
CA ASP A 47 -18.83 4.11 -6.45
C ASP A 47 -18.44 5.58 -6.44
N MET A 48 -18.29 6.12 -7.66
CA MET A 48 -18.04 7.54 -7.93
C MET A 48 -19.33 8.18 -8.46
N PRO A 49 -20.08 8.89 -7.60
CA PRO A 49 -21.34 9.48 -8.01
C PRO A 49 -21.09 10.69 -8.94
N ALA A 50 -21.83 10.73 -10.04
CA ALA A 50 -21.70 11.77 -11.06
C ALA A 50 -22.07 13.16 -10.48
N GLY A 51 -21.32 14.19 -10.84
CA GLY A 51 -21.58 15.57 -10.40
C GLY A 51 -21.03 15.95 -9.03
N HIS A 52 -20.37 15.02 -8.30
CA HIS A 52 -19.83 15.28 -6.96
C HIS A 52 -18.34 15.68 -6.94
N GLY A 53 -17.76 16.01 -8.10
CA GLY A 53 -16.37 16.44 -8.22
C GLY A 53 -15.35 15.29 -8.13
N HIS A 54 -14.14 15.62 -7.69
CA HIS A 54 -13.04 14.68 -7.59
C HIS A 54 -13.24 13.72 -6.43
N MET A 55 -12.84 12.46 -6.64
CA MET A 55 -12.63 11.52 -5.55
C MET A 55 -11.13 11.34 -5.37
N THR A 56 -10.68 11.46 -4.13
CA THR A 56 -9.27 11.29 -3.76
C THR A 56 -9.11 10.00 -2.97
N LEU A 57 -8.22 9.13 -3.44
CA LEU A 57 -7.73 7.99 -2.67
C LEU A 57 -6.31 8.27 -2.20
N GLU A 58 -6.09 8.22 -0.90
CA GLU A 58 -4.76 8.35 -0.30
C GLU A 58 -4.28 6.98 0.16
N PHE A 59 -3.08 6.62 -0.26
CA PHE A 59 -2.40 5.39 0.14
C PHE A 59 -1.21 5.78 1.01
N SER A 60 -1.28 5.46 2.30
CA SER A 60 -0.19 5.72 3.23
C SER A 60 0.41 4.39 3.66
N VAL A 61 1.72 4.24 3.43
CA VAL A 61 2.48 3.07 3.86
C VAL A 61 3.50 3.52 4.90
N SER A 62 3.51 2.84 6.03
CA SER A 62 4.44 3.09 7.13
C SER A 62 5.02 1.77 7.61
N ALA A 63 6.32 1.72 7.90
CA ALA A 63 6.95 0.55 8.48
C ALA A 63 7.51 0.87 9.87
N TRP A 64 7.41 -0.09 10.79
CA TRP A 64 8.08 -0.02 12.08
C TRP A 64 8.62 -1.38 12.49
N LEU A 65 9.70 -1.34 13.25
CA LEU A 65 10.37 -2.52 13.74
C LEU A 65 9.61 -3.11 14.94
N VAL A 66 9.74 -4.42 15.11
CA VAL A 66 9.29 -5.15 16.29
C VAL A 66 10.54 -5.64 17.05
N ASN A 67 10.63 -5.35 18.35
CA ASN A 67 11.66 -5.82 19.31
C ASN A 67 13.05 -5.09 19.40
N ASP A 68 13.15 -3.76 19.29
CA ASP A 68 14.35 -2.96 19.69
C ASP A 68 15.72 -3.24 19.00
N TRP A 69 15.76 -3.91 17.85
CA TRP A 69 16.99 -4.05 17.03
C TRP A 69 17.16 -2.90 16.00
N TYR A 70 18.40 -2.64 15.54
CA TYR A 70 18.69 -1.59 14.55
C TYR A 70 18.02 -1.89 13.19
N PRO A 71 17.22 -1.00 12.57
CA PRO A 71 16.28 -1.39 11.52
C PRO A 71 16.88 -1.36 10.11
N THR A 72 16.42 -2.28 9.26
CA THR A 72 16.39 -2.12 7.80
C THR A 72 15.02 -2.51 7.26
N ALA A 73 13.96 -1.86 7.75
CA ALA A 73 12.62 -1.97 7.17
C ALA A 73 12.48 -0.90 6.08
N SER A 74 12.29 -1.32 4.83
CA SER A 74 12.12 -0.40 3.70
C SER A 74 10.96 -0.87 2.81
N ILE A 75 10.13 0.06 2.36
CA ILE A 75 9.06 -0.22 1.41
C ILE A 75 9.66 -0.06 0.01
N SER A 76 9.88 -1.18 -0.68
CA SER A 76 10.56 -1.16 -1.98
C SER A 76 9.63 -0.76 -3.12
N ASP A 77 8.41 -1.30 -3.15
CA ASP A 77 7.50 -1.16 -4.28
C ASP A 77 6.05 -0.97 -3.79
N LEU A 78 5.36 0.05 -4.33
CA LEU A 78 3.91 0.22 -4.20
C LEU A 78 3.30 0.15 -5.60
N LEU A 79 2.54 -0.91 -5.88
CA LEU A 79 1.80 -1.06 -7.13
C LEU A 79 0.35 -0.64 -6.92
N VAL A 80 -0.09 0.37 -7.67
CA VAL A 80 -1.49 0.82 -7.69
C VAL A 80 -2.07 0.54 -9.07
N VAL A 81 -3.08 -0.32 -9.13
CA VAL A 81 -3.80 -0.63 -10.38
C VAL A 81 -5.21 -0.10 -10.24
N VAL A 82 -5.60 0.79 -11.16
CA VAL A 82 -6.94 1.41 -11.17
C VAL A 82 -7.64 1.05 -12.46
N MET A 83 -8.86 0.53 -12.33
CA MET A 83 -9.77 0.32 -13.45
C MET A 83 -10.96 1.29 -13.32
N LYS A 84 -11.21 2.09 -14.36
CA LYS A 84 -12.34 3.02 -14.40
C LYS A 84 -13.42 2.52 -15.37
N LYS A 85 -14.69 2.62 -14.96
CA LYS A 85 -15.86 2.22 -15.77
C LYS A 85 -16.43 3.37 -16.64
N ALA A 86 -15.78 4.53 -16.71
CA ALA A 86 -16.35 5.78 -17.25
C ALA A 86 -15.42 6.53 -18.22
N THR A 87 -16.00 7.38 -19.07
CA THR A 87 -15.37 8.07 -20.22
C THR A 87 -14.48 9.27 -19.87
N ALA A 88 -14.59 9.83 -18.67
CA ALA A 88 -13.74 10.94 -18.22
C ALA A 88 -12.30 10.46 -17.89
N GLY A 89 -11.30 11.33 -17.93
CA GLY A 89 -9.90 10.98 -17.61
C GLY A 89 -9.66 10.56 -16.15
N ILE A 90 -8.49 9.98 -15.88
CA ILE A 90 -7.95 9.70 -14.53
C ILE A 90 -6.70 10.57 -14.37
N SER A 91 -6.55 11.21 -13.21
CA SER A 91 -5.29 11.86 -12.82
C SER A 91 -4.69 11.09 -11.65
N ILE A 92 -3.41 10.74 -11.77
CA ILE A 92 -2.62 10.11 -10.71
C ILE A 92 -1.46 11.08 -10.45
N SER A 93 -1.34 11.55 -9.22
CA SER A 93 -0.32 12.51 -8.78
C SER A 93 0.28 12.07 -7.47
#